data_AF-A0A956CHK0-F1
#
_entry.id   AF-A0A956CHK0-F1
#
_cell.length_a   1.000
_cell.length_b   1.000
_cell.length_c   1.000
_cell.angle_alpha   90.00
_cell.angle_beta   90.00
_cell.angle_gamma   90.00
#
_symmetry.space_group_name_H-M   'P 1'
#
loop_
_entity.id
_entity.type
_entity.pdbx_description
1 polymer ?
#
loop_
_entity_poly.entity_id
_entity_poly.type
_entity_poly.pdbx_seq_one_letter_code
_entity_poly.pdbx_strand_id
1 'polypeptide(L)'
;MRVDIIEDGELASACSWGRRGPLPDALLSHVARCGRAALLECGFRLQEQPRLVAKIGRSLRDAGGVLVRMEASGSASEWEPWLEALESGDPTHLYEVAVLLVRDDDGVMFTCGMHHFELPDAQIAMGDPVEAMAWLDAFCVYQLAEQPTLVSGHTFRPHEHAPPRALERWPDHRHRTDDGRHNPFGVWRFLAPGDSGLQASALVSVLVPALAAVLLAAERTKGTPLTRDEVENIRDNASAIAMTPTDAAKLEQSRGYADIEPERAWEQWQLLRRPGA
;
A
#
# COMPACT_ATOMS: atom_id res chain seq x y z
N MET A 1 -0.41 18.40 -11.46
CA MET A 1 -1.70 17.69 -11.49
C MET A 1 -1.99 17.34 -12.94
N ARG A 2 -2.17 16.06 -13.24
CA ARG A 2 -2.66 15.59 -14.55
C ARG A 2 -4.14 15.23 -14.40
N VAL A 3 -4.92 15.51 -15.44
CA VAL A 3 -6.34 15.18 -15.50
C VAL A 3 -6.61 14.49 -16.82
N ASP A 4 -7.15 13.28 -16.75
CA ASP A 4 -7.55 12.49 -17.89
C ASP A 4 -9.05 12.18 -17.79
N ILE A 5 -9.75 12.12 -18.93
CA ILE A 5 -11.14 11.68 -18.97
C ILE A 5 -11.14 10.23 -19.46
N ILE A 6 -11.66 9.33 -18.64
CA ILE A 6 -11.80 7.92 -18.98
C ILE A 6 -13.26 7.61 -19.34
N GLU A 7 -13.44 6.79 -20.36
CA GLU A 7 -14.71 6.19 -20.72
C GLU A 7 -14.66 4.72 -20.30
N ASP A 8 -15.57 4.33 -19.41
CA ASP A 8 -15.62 2.99 -18.87
C ASP A 8 -17.10 2.61 -18.61
N GLY A 9 -17.53 1.51 -19.23
CA GLY A 9 -18.87 0.97 -19.07
C GLY A 9 -19.08 0.27 -17.73
N GLU A 10 -17.99 -0.02 -17.00
CA GLU A 10 -17.99 -0.77 -15.74
C GLU A 10 -17.79 0.12 -14.51
N LEU A 11 -17.85 1.45 -14.66
CA LEU A 11 -17.66 2.42 -13.57
C LEU A 11 -18.50 2.10 -12.32
N ALA A 12 -19.75 1.67 -12.50
CA ALA A 12 -20.62 1.31 -11.37
C ALA A 12 -20.11 0.08 -10.62
N SER A 13 -19.56 -0.92 -11.32
CA SER A 13 -18.93 -2.08 -10.69
C SER A 13 -17.64 -1.67 -9.97
N ALA A 14 -16.81 -0.87 -10.64
CA ALA A 14 -15.55 -0.36 -10.09
C ALA A 14 -15.74 0.51 -8.83
N CYS A 15 -16.90 1.14 -8.68
CA CYS A 15 -17.25 2.00 -7.54
C CYS A 15 -18.24 1.32 -6.57
N SER A 16 -18.40 0.01 -6.61
CA SER A 16 -19.44 -0.68 -5.83
C SER A 16 -19.18 -0.74 -4.32
N TRP A 17 -17.92 -0.58 -3.89
CA TRP A 17 -17.49 -0.73 -2.50
C TRP A 17 -16.75 0.49 -1.97
N GLY A 18 -17.05 0.85 -0.72
CA GLY A 18 -16.30 1.81 0.07
C GLY A 18 -15.88 1.21 1.40
N ARG A 19 -15.25 2.04 2.24
CA ARG A 19 -14.76 1.64 3.57
C ARG A 19 -15.83 0.99 4.46
N ARG A 20 -17.07 1.49 4.37
CA ARG A 20 -18.21 1.04 5.20
C ARG A 20 -19.05 -0.06 4.54
N GLY A 21 -18.58 -0.65 3.46
CA GLY A 21 -19.28 -1.69 2.71
C GLY A 21 -19.80 -1.19 1.35
N PRO A 22 -20.78 -1.89 0.76
CA PRO A 22 -21.30 -1.55 -0.56
C PRO A 22 -22.02 -0.21 -0.56
N LEU A 23 -21.89 0.55 -1.65
CA LEU A 23 -22.63 1.80 -1.84
C LEU A 23 -24.09 1.54 -2.25
N PRO A 24 -25.02 2.48 -2.02
CA PRO A 24 -26.44 2.30 -2.33
C PRO A 24 -26.70 2.06 -3.83
N ASP A 25 -27.59 1.11 -4.16
CA ASP A 25 -27.95 0.76 -5.55
C ASP A 25 -28.41 1.96 -6.40
N ALA A 26 -29.12 2.90 -5.77
CA ALA A 26 -29.57 4.12 -6.44
C ALA A 26 -28.39 5.01 -6.89
N LEU A 27 -27.32 5.08 -6.07
CA LEU A 27 -26.10 5.79 -6.40
C LEU A 27 -25.34 5.07 -7.52
N LEU A 28 -25.20 3.75 -7.44
CA LEU A 28 -24.55 2.94 -8.47
C LEU A 28 -25.29 3.01 -9.82
N SER A 29 -26.62 3.04 -9.78
CA SER A 29 -27.46 3.26 -10.97
C SER A 29 -27.27 4.66 -11.57
N HIS A 30 -26.93 5.66 -10.75
CA HIS A 30 -26.56 6.97 -11.24
C HIS A 30 -25.19 6.92 -11.95
N VAL A 31 -24.18 6.31 -11.31
CA VAL A 31 -22.83 6.14 -11.88
C VAL A 31 -22.88 5.42 -13.23
N ALA A 32 -23.68 4.35 -13.33
CA ALA A 32 -23.85 3.58 -14.56
C ALA A 32 -24.36 4.42 -15.74
N ARG A 33 -25.07 5.53 -15.48
CA ARG A 33 -25.58 6.44 -16.53
C ARG A 33 -24.58 7.51 -16.95
N CYS A 34 -23.51 7.74 -16.18
CA CYS A 34 -22.51 8.77 -16.49
C CYS A 34 -21.56 8.35 -17.61
N GLY A 35 -21.13 7.08 -17.63
CA GLY A 35 -20.25 6.49 -18.66
C GLY A 35 -18.84 7.10 -18.76
N ARG A 36 -18.51 8.11 -17.93
CA ARG A 36 -17.24 8.83 -17.90
C ARG A 36 -16.82 9.13 -16.47
N ALA A 37 -15.51 9.12 -16.24
CA ALA A 37 -14.91 9.62 -15.00
C ALA A 37 -13.73 10.53 -15.32
N ALA A 38 -13.44 11.48 -14.42
CA ALA A 38 -12.20 12.23 -14.44
C ALA A 38 -11.19 11.50 -13.54
N LEU A 39 -10.07 11.08 -14.11
CA LEU A 39 -8.93 10.55 -13.38
C LEU A 39 -7.98 11.70 -13.04
N LEU A 40 -7.66 11.86 -11.76
CA LEU A 40 -6.81 12.93 -11.27
C LEU A 40 -5.55 12.37 -10.64
N GLU A 41 -4.40 12.79 -11.15
CA GLU A 41 -3.10 12.47 -10.59
C GLU A 41 -2.48 13.69 -9.93
N CYS A 42 -2.31 13.59 -8.61
CA CYS A 42 -1.67 14.59 -7.77
C CYS A 42 -0.23 14.14 -7.49
N GLY A 43 0.75 14.96 -7.88
CA GLY A 43 2.18 14.68 -7.65
C GLY A 43 2.65 15.00 -6.24
N PHE A 44 1.83 14.69 -5.24
CA PHE A 44 2.07 14.91 -3.82
C PHE A 44 1.26 13.89 -3.01
N ARG A 45 1.68 13.64 -1.77
CA ARG A 45 1.00 12.67 -0.91
C ARG A 45 -0.29 13.28 -0.35
N LEU A 46 -1.35 12.48 -0.21
CA LEU A 46 -2.69 13.00 0.15
C LEU A 46 -2.67 13.86 1.44
N GLN A 47 -1.90 13.43 2.44
CA GLN A 47 -1.77 14.11 3.74
C GLN A 47 -1.03 15.45 3.68
N GLU A 48 -0.29 15.74 2.60
CA GLU A 48 0.44 17.01 2.47
C GLU A 48 -0.50 18.17 2.10
N GLN A 49 -1.52 17.90 1.29
CA GLN A 49 -2.45 18.94 0.79
C GLN A 49 -3.91 18.48 0.75
N PRO A 50 -4.48 17.93 1.85
CA PRO A 50 -5.83 17.36 1.82
C PRO A 50 -6.90 18.42 1.49
N ARG A 51 -6.74 19.65 1.97
CA ARG A 51 -7.67 20.76 1.67
C ARG A 51 -7.63 21.22 0.20
N LEU A 52 -6.50 21.09 -0.48
CA LEU A 52 -6.42 21.33 -1.92
C LEU A 52 -7.22 20.27 -2.67
N VAL A 53 -7.05 19.01 -2.30
CA VAL A 53 -7.81 17.88 -2.86
C VAL A 53 -9.31 18.08 -2.60
N ALA A 54 -9.72 18.53 -1.41
CA ALA A 54 -11.11 18.86 -1.10
C ALA A 54 -11.66 19.97 -2.00
N LYS A 55 -10.87 21.03 -2.25
CA LYS A 55 -11.26 22.14 -3.15
C LYS A 55 -11.46 21.65 -4.60
N ILE A 56 -10.58 20.76 -5.07
CA ILE A 56 -10.71 20.14 -6.39
C ILE A 56 -11.98 19.29 -6.44
N GLY A 57 -12.20 18.44 -5.43
CA GLY A 57 -13.39 17.59 -5.35
C GLY A 57 -14.70 18.38 -5.30
N ARG A 58 -14.77 19.50 -4.56
CA ARG A 58 -15.92 20.41 -4.62
C ARG A 58 -16.18 20.92 -6.03
N SER A 59 -15.12 21.30 -6.74
CA SER A 59 -15.25 21.78 -8.12
C SER A 59 -15.79 20.69 -9.06
N LEU A 60 -15.37 19.43 -8.87
CA LEU A 60 -15.87 18.29 -9.63
C LEU A 60 -17.32 17.95 -9.27
N ARG A 61 -17.67 17.94 -7.99
CA ARG A 61 -19.06 17.78 -7.52
C ARG A 61 -19.97 18.86 -8.11
N ASP A 62 -19.57 20.12 -8.01
CA ASP A 62 -20.35 21.26 -8.49
C ASP A 62 -20.48 21.25 -10.03
N ALA A 63 -19.55 20.58 -10.73
CA ALA A 63 -19.63 20.30 -12.16
C ALA A 63 -20.47 19.07 -12.53
N GLY A 64 -21.10 18.40 -11.55
CA GLY A 64 -21.99 17.25 -11.75
C GLY A 64 -21.35 15.88 -11.49
N GLY A 65 -20.17 15.83 -10.86
CA GLY A 65 -19.58 14.57 -10.40
C GLY A 65 -20.48 13.86 -9.39
N VAL A 66 -20.56 12.52 -9.47
CA VAL A 66 -21.50 11.71 -8.69
C VAL A 66 -20.91 11.21 -7.38
N LEU A 67 -19.67 10.75 -7.42
CA LEU A 67 -18.92 10.24 -6.28
C LEU A 67 -17.42 10.37 -6.56
N VAL A 68 -16.61 10.00 -5.58
CA VAL A 68 -15.17 9.85 -5.74
C VAL A 68 -14.75 8.40 -5.52
N ARG A 69 -13.80 7.93 -6.33
CA ARG A 69 -13.12 6.65 -6.15
C ARG A 69 -11.62 6.90 -6.04
N MET A 70 -11.01 6.27 -5.04
CA MET A 70 -9.58 6.31 -4.80
C MET A 70 -8.91 5.22 -5.63
N GLU A 71 -8.10 5.58 -6.62
CA GLU A 71 -7.52 4.60 -7.57
C GLU A 71 -6.68 3.54 -6.86
N ALA A 72 -5.88 3.96 -5.89
CA ALA A 72 -4.93 3.08 -5.23
C ALA A 72 -5.55 2.11 -4.21
N SER A 73 -6.85 2.23 -3.91
CA SER A 73 -7.57 1.26 -3.07
C SER A 73 -8.81 0.67 -3.72
N GLY A 74 -9.35 1.35 -4.73
CA GLY A 74 -10.71 1.14 -5.21
C GLY A 74 -11.80 1.67 -4.27
N SER A 75 -11.46 2.32 -3.14
CA SER A 75 -12.44 2.84 -2.19
C SER A 75 -13.29 3.93 -2.85
N ALA A 76 -14.60 3.71 -2.94
CA ALA A 76 -15.56 4.72 -3.37
C ALA A 76 -16.22 5.41 -2.17
N SER A 77 -16.52 6.70 -2.31
CA SER A 77 -17.16 7.52 -1.27
C SER A 77 -18.11 8.54 -1.89
N GLU A 78 -19.20 8.82 -1.18
CA GLU A 78 -20.02 9.99 -1.42
C GLU A 78 -19.24 11.27 -1.11
N TRP A 79 -19.66 12.38 -1.72
CA TRP A 79 -18.91 13.64 -1.62
C TRP A 79 -18.81 14.17 -0.20
N GLU A 80 -19.91 14.25 0.54
CA GLU A 80 -19.96 14.92 1.84
C GLU A 80 -19.02 14.26 2.86
N PRO A 81 -19.09 12.93 3.13
CA PRO A 81 -18.15 12.30 4.05
C PRO A 81 -16.68 12.42 3.60
N TRP A 82 -16.43 12.34 2.29
CA TRP A 82 -15.08 12.45 1.75
C TRP A 82 -14.51 13.86 1.89
N LEU A 83 -15.31 14.89 1.61
CA LEU A 83 -14.93 16.29 1.77
C LEU A 83 -14.68 16.63 3.24
N GLU A 84 -15.54 16.17 4.15
CA GLU A 84 -15.38 16.38 5.60
C GLU A 84 -14.05 15.79 6.11
N ALA A 85 -13.71 14.57 5.67
CA ALA A 85 -12.45 13.92 6.02
C ALA A 85 -11.22 14.71 5.53
N LEU A 86 -11.25 15.20 4.29
CA LEU A 86 -10.15 16.00 3.75
C LEU A 86 -10.04 17.39 4.39
N GLU A 87 -11.16 17.98 4.79
CA GLU A 87 -11.17 19.29 5.45
C GLU A 87 -10.63 19.23 6.87
N SER A 88 -10.92 18.14 7.60
CA SER A 88 -10.35 17.92 8.93
C SER A 88 -8.82 17.82 8.86
N GLY A 89 -8.29 17.15 7.83
CA GLY A 89 -6.87 16.83 7.72
C GLY A 89 -6.39 15.86 8.81
N ASP A 90 -7.32 15.23 9.51
CA ASP A 90 -7.03 14.25 10.57
C ASP A 90 -6.51 12.95 9.95
N PRO A 91 -5.37 12.40 10.42
CA PRO A 91 -4.80 11.16 9.88
C PRO A 91 -5.78 9.99 9.84
N THR A 92 -6.66 9.85 10.83
CA THR A 92 -7.65 8.77 10.90
C THR A 92 -8.68 8.95 9.78
N HIS A 93 -9.24 10.16 9.64
CA HIS A 93 -10.23 10.43 8.60
C HIS A 93 -9.64 10.27 7.19
N LEU A 94 -8.40 10.73 6.97
CA LEU A 94 -7.71 10.56 5.69
C LEU A 94 -7.50 9.08 5.36
N TYR A 95 -7.08 8.29 6.34
CA TYR A 95 -6.94 6.84 6.22
C TYR A 95 -8.28 6.17 5.87
N GLU A 96 -9.35 6.50 6.59
CA GLU A 96 -10.68 5.90 6.39
C GLU A 96 -11.25 6.13 4.99
N VAL A 97 -11.01 7.29 4.38
CA VAL A 97 -11.51 7.58 3.03
C VAL A 97 -10.60 7.03 1.92
N ALA A 98 -9.31 6.84 2.20
CA ALA A 98 -8.33 6.44 1.19
C ALA A 98 -8.06 4.92 1.14
N VAL A 99 -8.26 4.19 2.23
CA VAL A 99 -7.74 2.81 2.39
C VAL A 99 -8.88 1.82 2.66
N LEU A 100 -8.88 0.69 1.94
CA LEU A 100 -9.80 -0.43 2.20
C LEU A 100 -9.14 -1.49 3.07
N LEU A 101 -9.98 -2.22 3.81
CA LEU A 101 -9.63 -3.48 4.47
C LEU A 101 -10.22 -4.63 3.65
N VAL A 102 -9.38 -5.59 3.30
CA VAL A 102 -9.73 -6.74 2.49
C VAL A 102 -9.37 -8.00 3.25
N ARG A 103 -10.20 -9.04 3.12
CA ARG A 103 -9.92 -10.36 3.65
C ARG A 103 -9.80 -11.33 2.49
N ASP A 104 -8.70 -12.07 2.42
CA ASP A 104 -8.52 -13.11 1.41
C ASP A 104 -9.21 -14.43 1.80
N ASP A 105 -9.16 -15.39 0.89
CA ASP A 105 -9.78 -16.71 1.05
C ASP A 105 -9.14 -17.55 2.16
N ASP A 106 -7.86 -17.29 2.49
CA ASP A 106 -7.12 -17.92 3.59
C ASP A 106 -7.44 -17.26 4.96
N GLY A 107 -8.25 -16.21 4.94
CA GLY A 107 -8.70 -15.50 6.13
C GLY A 107 -7.71 -14.44 6.64
N VAL A 108 -6.64 -14.16 5.91
CA VAL A 108 -5.71 -13.06 6.20
C VAL A 108 -6.38 -11.74 5.86
N MET A 109 -6.27 -10.78 6.77
CA MET A 109 -6.76 -9.42 6.54
C MET A 109 -5.61 -8.51 6.14
N PHE A 110 -5.85 -7.62 5.18
CA PHE A 110 -4.86 -6.65 4.73
C PHE A 110 -5.48 -5.30 4.37
N THR A 111 -4.67 -4.25 4.42
CA THR A 111 -5.02 -2.93 3.90
C THR A 111 -4.65 -2.79 2.43
N CYS A 112 -5.39 -1.95 1.71
CA CYS A 112 -5.12 -1.60 0.33
C CYS A 112 -5.31 -0.09 0.15
N GLY A 113 -4.25 0.60 -0.26
CA GLY A 113 -4.26 2.03 -0.60
C GLY A 113 -3.34 2.92 0.22
N MET A 114 -2.47 2.36 1.06
CA MET A 114 -1.53 3.17 1.84
C MET A 114 -0.53 3.95 0.97
N HIS A 115 -0.34 3.57 -0.30
CA HIS A 115 0.54 4.29 -1.23
C HIS A 115 -0.02 5.63 -1.71
N HIS A 116 -1.27 5.99 -1.41
CA HIS A 116 -1.72 7.40 -1.49
C HIS A 116 -0.89 8.32 -0.57
N PHE A 117 -0.25 7.74 0.44
CA PHE A 117 0.59 8.41 1.43
C PHE A 117 2.08 8.11 1.25
N GLU A 118 2.46 7.40 0.17
CA GLU A 118 3.79 6.78 -0.04
C GLU A 118 4.18 5.83 1.10
N LEU A 119 3.18 5.12 1.63
CA LEU A 119 3.36 4.16 2.71
C LEU A 119 2.99 2.74 2.24
N PRO A 120 3.63 1.73 2.83
CA PRO A 120 3.26 0.34 2.64
C PRO A 120 1.87 0.03 3.19
N ASP A 121 1.22 -0.97 2.60
CA ASP A 121 0.06 -1.60 3.23
C ASP A 121 0.49 -2.46 4.43
N ALA A 122 -0.48 -3.05 5.12
CA ALA A 122 -0.23 -3.98 6.22
C ALA A 122 -1.13 -5.21 6.10
N GLN A 123 -0.67 -6.35 6.59
CA GLN A 123 -1.45 -7.60 6.65
C GLN A 123 -1.25 -8.33 7.97
N ILE A 124 -2.30 -8.99 8.44
CA ILE A 124 -2.30 -9.79 9.66
C ILE A 124 -3.15 -11.05 9.49
N ALA A 125 -2.58 -12.19 9.91
CA ALA A 125 -3.30 -13.45 10.04
C ALA A 125 -3.81 -13.59 11.47
N MET A 126 -5.13 -13.48 11.65
CA MET A 126 -5.78 -13.55 12.96
C MET A 126 -7.20 -14.14 12.80
N GLY A 127 -7.60 -14.97 13.75
CA GLY A 127 -8.89 -15.66 13.69
C GLY A 127 -10.10 -14.75 13.87
N ASP A 128 -9.97 -13.70 14.70
CA ASP A 128 -11.01 -12.69 14.91
C ASP A 128 -10.84 -11.52 13.91
N PRO A 129 -11.77 -11.34 12.95
CA PRO A 129 -11.70 -10.25 11.98
C PRO A 129 -11.84 -8.85 12.59
N VAL A 130 -12.56 -8.71 13.71
CA VAL A 130 -12.74 -7.41 14.38
C VAL A 130 -11.44 -6.99 15.04
N GLU A 131 -10.77 -7.92 15.70
CA GLU A 131 -9.44 -7.67 16.27
C GLU A 131 -8.42 -7.40 15.15
N ALA A 132 -8.43 -8.19 14.06
CA ALA A 132 -7.56 -7.97 12.91
C ALA A 132 -7.69 -6.56 12.32
N MET A 133 -8.93 -6.09 12.14
CA MET A 133 -9.24 -4.74 11.69
C MET A 133 -8.69 -3.68 12.64
N ALA A 134 -8.91 -3.84 13.95
CA ALA A 134 -8.40 -2.90 14.95
C ALA A 134 -6.87 -2.81 14.95
N TRP A 135 -6.17 -3.93 14.74
CA TRP A 135 -4.72 -3.96 14.58
C TRP A 135 -4.25 -3.18 13.36
N LEU A 136 -4.87 -3.43 12.20
CA LEU A 136 -4.49 -2.77 10.95
C LEU A 136 -4.80 -1.26 10.99
N ASP A 137 -5.93 -0.87 11.55
CA ASP A 137 -6.34 0.53 11.70
C ASP A 137 -5.38 1.28 12.62
N ALA A 138 -5.12 0.75 13.81
CA ALA A 138 -4.18 1.37 14.75
C ALA A 138 -2.79 1.53 14.14
N PHE A 139 -2.30 0.51 13.42
CA PHE A 139 -0.99 0.54 12.81
C PHE A 139 -0.90 1.52 11.63
N CYS A 140 -1.89 1.52 10.74
CA CYS A 140 -1.87 2.41 9.57
C CYS A 140 -2.03 3.88 10.00
N VAL A 141 -2.93 4.18 10.94
CA VAL A 141 -3.06 5.53 11.51
C VAL A 141 -1.79 5.95 12.24
N TYR A 142 -1.14 5.06 12.99
CA TYR A 142 0.17 5.32 13.61
C TYR A 142 1.22 5.70 12.57
N GLN A 143 1.27 5.00 11.42
CA GLN A 143 2.20 5.36 10.34
C GLN A 143 1.96 6.78 9.80
N LEU A 144 0.69 7.20 9.65
CA LEU A 144 0.35 8.54 9.16
C LEU A 144 0.60 9.63 10.22
N ALA A 145 0.16 9.39 11.46
CA ALA A 145 0.17 10.38 12.53
C ALA A 145 1.58 10.62 13.09
N GLU A 146 2.32 9.54 13.35
CA GLU A 146 3.60 9.60 14.04
C GLU A 146 4.80 9.51 13.09
N GLN A 147 4.58 9.15 11.82
CA GLN A 147 5.63 8.98 10.79
C GLN A 147 6.86 8.23 11.31
N PRO A 148 6.65 7.03 11.91
CA PRO A 148 7.71 6.26 12.52
C PRO A 148 8.70 5.79 11.46
N THR A 149 9.95 5.63 11.86
CA THR A 149 10.93 4.94 11.02
C THR A 149 10.93 3.45 11.37
N LEU A 150 10.36 2.63 10.47
CA LEU A 150 10.15 1.20 10.69
C LEU A 150 11.05 0.35 9.77
N VAL A 151 11.57 -0.76 10.31
CA VAL A 151 12.32 -1.78 9.57
C VAL A 151 11.82 -3.17 9.96
N SER A 152 12.11 -4.17 9.12
CA SER A 152 11.86 -5.57 9.48
C SER A 152 12.51 -5.90 10.83
N GLY A 153 11.78 -6.64 11.67
CA GLY A 153 12.17 -6.99 13.03
C GLY A 153 11.72 -6.02 14.12
N HIS A 154 11.21 -4.83 13.78
CA HIS A 154 10.49 -4.02 14.76
C HIS A 154 9.21 -4.72 15.22
N THR A 155 8.73 -4.35 16.41
CA THR A 155 7.48 -4.87 16.96
C THR A 155 6.43 -3.78 17.08
N PHE A 156 5.17 -4.16 16.98
CA PHE A 156 4.04 -3.28 17.21
C PHE A 156 2.98 -3.98 18.06
N ARG A 157 2.24 -3.18 18.83
CA ARG A 157 1.01 -3.57 19.53
C ARG A 157 0.08 -2.35 19.61
N PRO A 158 -1.23 -2.52 19.36
CA PRO A 158 -2.18 -1.40 19.38
C PRO A 158 -2.49 -0.88 20.79
N HIS A 159 -2.31 -1.69 21.83
CA HIS A 159 -2.54 -1.32 23.23
C HIS A 159 -1.68 -2.17 24.18
N GLU A 160 -1.65 -1.80 25.47
CA GLU A 160 -0.75 -2.41 26.46
C GLU A 160 -0.95 -3.92 26.66
N HIS A 161 -2.20 -4.39 26.59
CA HIS A 161 -2.57 -5.79 26.77
C HIS A 161 -2.43 -6.67 25.51
N ALA A 162 -2.21 -6.08 24.33
CA ALA A 162 -2.04 -6.84 23.11
C ALA A 162 -0.64 -7.48 23.09
N PRO A 163 -0.52 -8.78 22.75
CA PRO A 163 0.80 -9.40 22.62
C PRO A 163 1.57 -8.72 21.48
N PRO A 164 2.83 -8.31 21.68
CA PRO A 164 3.60 -7.67 20.61
C PRO A 164 3.82 -8.64 19.45
N ARG A 165 3.77 -8.12 18.23
CA ARG A 165 4.05 -8.88 17.01
C ARG A 165 5.19 -8.22 16.25
N ALA A 166 6.13 -9.04 15.78
CA ALA A 166 7.18 -8.59 14.87
C ALA A 166 6.59 -8.25 13.50
N LEU A 167 7.23 -7.28 12.85
CA LEU A 167 6.91 -6.80 11.51
C LEU A 167 8.00 -7.27 10.54
N GLU A 168 7.60 -7.76 9.37
CA GLU A 168 8.53 -7.92 8.24
C GLU A 168 8.02 -7.17 7.03
N ARG A 169 8.91 -6.48 6.32
CA ARG A 169 8.59 -5.84 5.04
C ARG A 169 8.61 -6.89 3.94
N TRP A 170 7.55 -6.97 3.15
CA TRP A 170 7.43 -7.85 1.99
C TRP A 170 6.97 -7.07 0.76
N PRO A 171 7.35 -7.49 -0.47
CA PRO A 171 6.79 -6.90 -1.67
C PRO A 171 5.28 -7.15 -1.77
N ASP A 172 4.57 -6.20 -2.40
CA ASP A 172 3.20 -6.44 -2.81
C ASP A 172 3.17 -7.42 -3.99
N HIS A 173 2.37 -8.46 -3.85
CA HIS A 173 2.14 -9.50 -4.85
C HIS A 173 0.64 -9.79 -5.02
N ARG A 174 -0.21 -8.98 -4.38
CA ARG A 174 -1.68 -9.14 -4.38
C ARG A 174 -2.29 -8.52 -5.63
N HIS A 175 -1.64 -7.47 -6.15
CA HIS A 175 -2.01 -6.78 -7.37
C HIS A 175 -0.84 -6.76 -8.32
N ARG A 176 -1.17 -6.75 -9.62
CA ARG A 176 -0.19 -6.61 -10.70
C ARG A 176 0.41 -5.20 -10.70
N THR A 177 1.66 -5.05 -11.13
CA THR A 177 2.35 -3.76 -11.24
C THR A 177 1.65 -2.71 -12.13
N ASP A 178 0.76 -3.13 -13.04
CA ASP A 178 -0.07 -2.24 -13.87
C ASP A 178 -1.44 -1.91 -13.26
N ASP A 179 -1.81 -2.53 -12.15
CA ASP A 179 -3.01 -2.23 -11.37
C ASP A 179 -2.72 -1.08 -10.40
N GLY A 180 -3.58 -0.04 -10.40
CA GLY A 180 -3.42 1.12 -9.52
C GLY A 180 -3.36 0.75 -8.02
N ARG A 181 -3.89 -0.41 -7.63
CA ARG A 181 -3.88 -0.93 -6.26
C ARG A 181 -2.58 -1.59 -5.83
N HIS A 182 -1.65 -1.84 -6.76
CA HIS A 182 -0.32 -2.34 -6.41
C HIS A 182 0.43 -1.31 -5.58
N ASN A 183 0.86 -1.73 -4.39
CA ASN A 183 1.63 -0.88 -3.51
C ASN A 183 3.14 -1.06 -3.75
N PRO A 184 3.83 -0.10 -4.39
CA PRO A 184 5.26 -0.23 -4.71
C PRO A 184 6.16 -0.15 -3.47
N PHE A 185 5.63 0.27 -2.32
CA PHE A 185 6.33 0.29 -1.03
C PHE A 185 6.13 -1.01 -0.24
N GLY A 186 5.38 -1.97 -0.81
CA GLY A 186 5.16 -3.29 -0.25
C GLY A 186 4.14 -3.30 0.88
N VAL A 187 4.28 -4.31 1.74
CA VAL A 187 3.35 -4.66 2.80
C VAL A 187 4.11 -4.98 4.08
N TRP A 188 3.68 -4.44 5.20
CA TRP A 188 4.07 -4.90 6.52
C TRP A 188 3.31 -6.17 6.88
N ARG A 189 4.04 -7.27 7.11
CA ARG A 189 3.45 -8.51 7.63
C ARG A 189 3.60 -8.57 9.15
N PHE A 190 2.47 -8.64 9.84
CA PHE A 190 2.44 -9.00 11.26
C PHE A 190 2.67 -10.50 11.42
N LEU A 191 3.76 -10.88 12.08
CA LEU A 191 4.03 -12.28 12.39
C LEU A 191 3.13 -12.79 13.52
N ALA A 192 3.10 -14.11 13.72
CA ALA A 192 2.38 -14.70 14.83
C ALA A 192 3.04 -14.28 16.17
N PRO A 193 2.28 -14.18 17.28
CA PRO A 193 2.87 -13.87 18.57
C PRO A 193 3.94 -14.90 18.94
N GLY A 194 5.15 -14.43 19.26
CA GLY A 194 6.29 -15.29 19.59
C GLY A 194 7.21 -15.65 18.41
N ASP A 195 6.80 -15.38 17.16
CA ASP A 195 7.73 -15.46 16.03
C ASP A 195 8.75 -14.32 16.13
N SER A 196 10.04 -14.66 16.20
CA SER A 196 11.10 -13.67 16.34
C SER A 196 11.35 -12.85 15.08
N GLY A 197 10.94 -13.35 13.91
CA GLY A 197 11.19 -12.72 12.61
C GLY A 197 12.66 -12.38 12.38
N LEU A 198 12.91 -11.42 11.49
CA LEU A 198 14.20 -10.73 11.40
C LEU A 198 14.48 -9.91 12.67
N GLN A 199 15.74 -9.58 12.93
CA GLN A 199 16.12 -8.72 14.05
C GLN A 199 16.29 -7.28 13.55
N ALA A 200 15.63 -6.34 14.23
CA ALA A 200 15.82 -4.94 13.90
C ALA A 200 17.26 -4.49 14.16
N SER A 201 17.79 -3.69 13.24
CA SER A 201 19.13 -3.13 13.32
C SER A 201 19.08 -1.61 13.24
N ALA A 202 20.02 -0.95 13.94
CA ALA A 202 20.20 0.50 13.87
C ALA A 202 20.69 0.98 12.49
N LEU A 203 21.29 0.08 11.72
CA LEU A 203 21.69 0.30 10.33
C LEU A 203 21.13 -0.81 9.44
N VAL A 204 20.59 -0.44 8.29
CA VAL A 204 20.10 -1.36 7.27
C VAL A 204 21.09 -1.43 6.10
N SER A 205 21.24 -2.62 5.53
CA SER A 205 22.07 -2.86 4.36
C SER A 205 21.26 -2.63 3.09
N VAL A 206 21.46 -1.49 2.43
CA VAL A 206 20.82 -1.20 1.16
C VAL A 206 21.73 -1.60 0.01
N LEU A 207 21.26 -2.51 -0.84
CA LEU A 207 21.99 -2.95 -2.02
C LEU A 207 21.87 -1.91 -3.15
N VAL A 208 23.00 -1.62 -3.80
CA VAL A 208 23.10 -0.64 -4.89
C VAL A 208 23.83 -1.26 -6.08
N PRO A 209 23.18 -1.40 -7.25
CA PRO A 209 21.78 -1.06 -7.55
C PRO A 209 20.78 -1.99 -6.82
N ALA A 210 19.48 -1.67 -6.93
CA ALA A 210 18.40 -2.39 -6.27
C ALA A 210 18.47 -3.91 -6.55
N LEU A 211 18.40 -4.75 -5.50
CA LEU A 211 18.55 -6.19 -5.65
C LEU A 211 17.46 -6.76 -6.56
N ALA A 212 16.21 -6.33 -6.42
CA ALA A 212 15.13 -6.77 -7.31
C ALA A 212 15.43 -6.47 -8.79
N ALA A 213 16.03 -5.30 -9.09
CA ALA A 213 16.40 -4.94 -10.45
C ALA A 213 17.58 -5.77 -11.00
N VAL A 214 18.57 -6.06 -10.15
CA VAL A 214 19.70 -6.94 -10.51
C VAL A 214 19.22 -8.36 -10.81
N LEU A 215 18.36 -8.91 -9.96
CA LEU A 215 17.79 -10.24 -10.14
C LEU A 215 16.94 -10.32 -11.41
N LEU A 216 16.11 -9.31 -11.68
CA LEU A 216 15.33 -9.24 -12.91
C LEU A 216 16.22 -9.20 -14.16
N ALA A 217 17.29 -8.41 -14.15
CA ALA A 217 18.24 -8.34 -15.25
C ALA A 217 18.99 -9.67 -15.45
N ALA A 218 19.41 -10.31 -14.36
CA ALA A 218 20.09 -11.60 -14.40
C ALA A 218 19.18 -12.70 -14.95
N GLU A 219 17.92 -12.79 -14.49
CA GLU A 219 16.96 -13.79 -14.97
C GLU A 219 16.62 -13.58 -16.45
N ARG A 220 16.44 -12.32 -16.89
CA ARG A 220 16.24 -11.97 -18.31
C ARG A 220 17.44 -12.35 -19.18
N THR A 221 18.66 -12.16 -18.67
CA THR A 221 19.90 -12.51 -19.39
C THR A 221 20.08 -14.02 -19.48
N LYS A 222 19.77 -14.75 -18.40
CA LYS A 222 19.83 -16.21 -18.36
C LYS A 222 18.76 -16.85 -19.24
N GLY A 223 17.61 -16.20 -19.40
CA GLY A 223 16.47 -16.70 -20.18
C GLY A 223 15.71 -17.85 -19.53
N THR A 224 16.12 -18.27 -18.32
CA THR A 224 15.42 -19.25 -17.49
C THR A 224 15.36 -18.76 -16.05
N PRO A 225 14.41 -19.23 -15.23
CA PRO A 225 14.28 -18.77 -13.86
C PRO A 225 15.57 -18.99 -13.05
N LEU A 226 15.92 -18.02 -12.20
CA LEU A 226 17.05 -18.14 -11.28
C LEU A 226 16.76 -19.22 -10.22
N THR A 227 17.81 -19.95 -9.84
CA THR A 227 17.80 -20.88 -8.71
C THR A 227 18.04 -20.12 -7.40
N ARG A 228 17.79 -20.78 -6.26
CA ARG A 228 18.08 -20.19 -4.94
C ARG A 228 19.54 -19.78 -4.82
N ASP A 229 20.45 -20.70 -5.16
CA ASP A 229 21.89 -20.46 -5.08
C ASP A 229 22.32 -19.27 -5.96
N GLU A 230 21.71 -19.09 -7.14
CA GLU A 230 22.01 -17.94 -8.00
C GLU A 230 21.52 -16.62 -7.39
N VAL A 231 20.31 -16.59 -6.82
CA VAL A 231 19.77 -15.40 -6.14
C VAL A 231 20.62 -15.02 -4.93
N GLU A 232 20.96 -16.01 -4.09
CA GLU A 232 21.79 -15.81 -2.90
C GLU A 232 23.22 -15.40 -3.29
N ASN A 233 23.80 -16.00 -4.33
CA ASN A 233 25.11 -15.58 -4.83
C ASN A 233 25.09 -14.15 -5.40
N ILE A 234 24.04 -13.73 -6.09
CA ILE A 234 23.89 -12.35 -6.56
C ILE A 234 23.80 -11.39 -5.37
N ARG A 235 22.99 -11.72 -4.36
CA ARG A 235 22.87 -10.93 -3.12
C ARG A 235 24.23 -10.79 -2.42
N ASP A 236 24.94 -11.89 -2.22
CA ASP A 236 26.19 -11.90 -1.43
C ASP A 236 27.34 -11.15 -2.11
N ASN A 237 27.28 -11.02 -3.45
CA ASN A 237 28.25 -10.25 -4.24
C ASN A 237 27.76 -8.83 -4.59
N ALA A 238 26.56 -8.42 -4.15
CA ALA A 238 26.06 -7.08 -4.41
C ALA A 238 26.79 -6.04 -3.56
N SER A 239 26.98 -4.84 -4.11
CA SER A 239 27.51 -3.71 -3.33
C SER A 239 26.44 -3.24 -2.35
N ALA A 240 26.81 -3.11 -1.08
CA ALA A 240 25.93 -2.70 0.00
C ALA A 240 26.39 -1.38 0.61
N ILE A 241 25.43 -0.52 0.95
CA ILE A 241 25.65 0.68 1.74
C ILE A 241 24.91 0.50 3.06
N ALA A 242 25.64 0.51 4.17
CA ALA A 242 25.02 0.60 5.49
C ALA A 242 24.53 2.03 5.73
N MET A 243 23.24 2.20 5.98
CA MET A 243 22.65 3.51 6.25
C MET A 243 21.60 3.44 7.35
N THR A 244 21.22 4.59 7.90
CA THR A 244 20.15 4.67 8.88
C THR A 244 18.82 4.27 8.22
N PRO A 245 17.87 3.69 8.97
CA PRO A 245 16.52 3.43 8.48
C PRO A 245 15.84 4.67 7.86
N THR A 246 16.10 5.87 8.41
CA THR A 246 15.55 7.12 7.89
C THR A 246 16.09 7.44 6.49
N ASP A 247 17.39 7.23 6.26
CA ASP A 247 17.99 7.50 4.96
C ASP A 247 17.60 6.45 3.91
N ALA A 248 17.44 5.18 4.32
CA ALA A 248 16.91 4.14 3.47
C ALA A 248 15.48 4.47 3.00
N ALA A 249 14.60 4.89 3.92
CA ALA A 249 13.23 5.27 3.57
C ALA A 249 13.18 6.46 2.59
N LYS A 250 14.05 7.46 2.76
CA LYS A 250 14.17 8.58 1.79
C LYS A 250 14.63 8.11 0.42
N LEU A 251 15.56 7.15 0.37
CA LEU A 251 16.02 6.57 -0.88
C LEU A 251 14.89 5.82 -1.59
N GLU A 252 14.11 5.01 -0.87
CA GLU A 252 12.93 4.31 -1.42
C GLU A 252 11.90 5.29 -1.98
N GLN A 253 11.56 6.36 -1.23
CA GLN A 253 10.66 7.42 -1.69
C GLN A 253 11.19 8.10 -2.96
N SER A 254 12.48 8.46 -2.99
CA SER A 254 13.09 9.07 -4.18
C SER A 254 13.09 8.16 -5.41
N ARG A 255 13.13 6.83 -5.18
CA ARG A 255 13.12 5.80 -6.20
C ARG A 255 11.69 5.46 -6.65
N GLY A 256 10.71 5.70 -5.78
CA GLY A 256 9.29 5.39 -5.97
C GLY A 256 8.89 3.95 -5.64
N TYR A 257 9.79 3.15 -5.06
CA TYR A 257 9.49 1.77 -4.64
C TYR A 257 10.46 1.27 -3.55
N ALA A 258 9.99 0.33 -2.74
CA ALA A 258 10.81 -0.41 -1.78
C ALA A 258 11.50 -1.60 -2.45
N ASP A 259 12.75 -1.86 -2.09
CA ASP A 259 13.49 -3.03 -2.59
C ASP A 259 13.14 -4.29 -1.79
N ILE A 260 13.60 -5.45 -2.25
CA ILE A 260 13.48 -6.68 -1.47
C ILE A 260 14.48 -6.72 -0.31
N GLU A 261 14.05 -7.32 0.79
CA GLU A 261 14.86 -7.56 1.98
C GLU A 261 15.98 -8.56 1.66
N PRO A 262 17.28 -8.21 1.78
CA PRO A 262 18.38 -9.11 1.47
C PRO A 262 18.33 -10.43 2.26
N GLU A 263 17.90 -10.38 3.52
CA GLU A 263 17.75 -11.57 4.38
C GLU A 263 16.58 -12.48 3.96
N ARG A 264 15.67 -11.99 3.11
CA ARG A 264 14.54 -12.75 2.51
C ARG A 264 14.61 -12.76 0.97
N ALA A 265 15.80 -12.56 0.40
CA ALA A 265 15.96 -12.31 -1.03
C ALA A 265 15.32 -13.39 -1.91
N TRP A 266 15.51 -14.67 -1.56
CA TRP A 266 14.95 -15.77 -2.33
C TRP A 266 13.42 -15.77 -2.27
N GLU A 267 12.85 -15.74 -1.06
CA GLU A 267 11.42 -15.82 -0.83
C GLU A 267 10.68 -14.63 -1.47
N GLN A 268 11.23 -13.42 -1.35
CA GLN A 268 10.65 -12.23 -1.94
C GLN A 268 10.83 -12.19 -3.47
N TRP A 269 11.96 -12.67 -3.99
CA TRP A 269 12.15 -12.82 -5.44
C TRP A 269 11.12 -13.77 -6.06
N GLN A 270 10.78 -14.87 -5.38
CA GLN A 270 9.73 -15.79 -5.85
C GLN A 270 8.35 -15.14 -5.96
N LEU A 271 8.09 -14.06 -5.23
CA LEU A 271 6.85 -13.29 -5.36
C LEU A 271 6.93 -12.33 -6.55
N LEU A 272 8.00 -11.54 -6.64
CA LEU A 272 8.16 -10.51 -7.67
C LEU A 272 8.32 -11.06 -9.08
N ARG A 273 8.96 -12.23 -9.25
CA ARG A 273 9.21 -12.80 -10.58
C ARG A 273 7.98 -13.45 -11.21
N ARG A 274 6.89 -13.63 -10.45
CA ARG A 274 5.67 -14.23 -10.99
C ARG A 274 5.09 -13.30 -12.06
N PRO A 275 4.67 -13.82 -13.22
CA PRO A 275 4.01 -12.99 -14.22
C PRO A 275 2.73 -12.40 -13.62
N GLY A 276 2.72 -11.08 -13.39
CA GLY A 276 1.59 -10.39 -12.78
C GLY A 276 1.75 -10.00 -11.32
N ALA A 277 2.98 -9.92 -10.79
CA ALA A 277 3.29 -8.99 -9.71
C ALA A 277 3.53 -7.57 -10.28
#